data_AF-A0A2H9LP72-F1
#
_entry.id   AF-A0A2H9LP72-F1
#
_cell.length_a   1.000
_cell.length_b   1.000
_cell.length_c   1.000
_cell.angle_alpha   90.00
_cell.angle_beta   90.00
_cell.angle_gamma   90.00
#
_symmetry.space_group_name_H-M   'P 1'
#
loop_
_entity.id
_entity.type
_entity.pdbx_description
1 polymer ?
#
loop_
_entity_poly.entity_id
_entity_poly.type
_entity_poly.pdbx_seq_one_letter_code
_entity_poly.pdbx_strand_id
1 'polypeptide(L)'
;MDVKAPIEKYEKITQMKCEPSKIKQSIDIIRSADIDYEFRTTILPSLITEKDLLQLGYLLEGSELFVIQTFRNKTTLNETYQTQPSYLIPETQHFVRILKPFFKKVISR
;
A
#
# COMPACT_ATOMS: atom_id res chain seq x y z
N MET A 1 4.79 8.66 1.24
CA MET A 1 5.15 7.59 2.20
C MET A 1 4.73 6.22 1.69
N ASP A 2 5.54 5.20 1.99
CA ASP A 2 5.23 3.79 1.73
C ASP A 2 4.46 3.21 2.92
N VAL A 3 3.15 3.04 2.75
CA VAL A 3 2.22 2.49 3.76
C VAL A 3 2.14 0.99 3.54
N LYS A 4 2.78 0.24 4.43
CA LYS A 4 3.09 -1.18 4.21
C LYS A 4 1.86 -2.09 4.25
N ALA A 5 0.85 -1.74 5.03
CA ALA A 5 -0.34 -2.57 5.27
C ALA A 5 -1.43 -1.74 5.96
N PRO A 6 -2.66 -2.27 6.08
CA PRO A 6 -3.57 -1.85 7.14
C PRO A 6 -2.89 -1.93 8.52
N ILE A 7 -3.31 -1.07 9.44
CA ILE A 7 -2.68 -0.91 10.76
C ILE A 7 -2.59 -2.25 11.51
N GLU A 8 -3.61 -3.08 11.40
CA GLU A 8 -3.73 -4.38 12.09
C GLU A 8 -2.75 -5.43 11.52
N LYS A 9 -2.29 -5.25 10.28
CA LYS A 9 -1.32 -6.13 9.61
C LYS A 9 0.08 -5.54 9.55
N TYR A 10 0.27 -4.31 10.02
CA TYR A 10 1.52 -3.58 9.83
C TYR A 10 2.70 -4.34 10.44
N GLU A 11 2.61 -4.73 11.71
CA GLU A 11 3.68 -5.47 12.40
C GLU A 11 3.99 -6.81 11.75
N LYS A 12 2.95 -7.51 11.26
CA LYS A 12 3.13 -8.80 10.58
C LYS A 12 3.92 -8.65 9.29
N ILE A 13 3.67 -7.58 8.53
CA ILE A 13 4.32 -7.35 7.23
C ILE A 13 5.71 -6.74 7.42
N THR A 14 5.89 -5.82 8.37
CA THR A 14 7.18 -5.20 8.65
C THR A 14 8.10 -6.09 9.49
N GLN A 15 7.57 -7.13 10.13
CA GLN A 15 8.25 -7.97 11.11
C GLN A 15 8.86 -7.16 12.27
N MET A 16 8.25 -6.01 12.58
CA MET A 16 8.73 -5.07 13.58
C MET A 16 7.54 -4.55 14.38
N LYS A 17 7.72 -4.40 15.70
CA LYS A 17 6.74 -3.72 16.54
C LYS A 17 6.58 -2.28 16.07
N CYS A 18 5.35 -1.88 15.80
CA CYS A 18 5.01 -0.59 15.21
C CYS A 18 3.86 0.00 16.01
N GLU A 19 4.06 1.18 16.59
CA GLU A 19 2.97 1.89 17.27
C GLU A 19 1.97 2.44 16.24
N PRO A 20 0.69 2.02 16.26
CA PRO A 20 -0.33 2.50 15.33
C PRO A 20 -0.47 4.03 15.28
N SER A 21 -0.31 4.69 16.43
CA SER A 21 -0.37 6.14 16.58
C SER A 21 0.70 6.85 15.76
N LYS A 22 1.94 6.33 15.73
CA LYS A 22 3.06 6.92 14.97
C LYS A 22 2.85 6.81 13.46
N ILE A 23 2.23 5.72 13.00
CA ILE A 23 1.88 5.55 11.58
C ILE A 23 0.83 6.59 11.17
N LYS A 24 -0.25 6.73 11.95
CA LYS A 24 -1.30 7.73 11.71
C LYS A 24 -0.75 9.16 11.76
N GLN A 25 0.07 9.47 12.77
CA GLN A 25 0.74 10.76 12.87
C GLN A 25 1.60 11.07 11.64
N SER A 26 2.32 10.08 11.10
CA SER A 26 3.12 10.25 9.88
C SER A 26 2.24 10.56 8.66
N ILE A 27 1.09 9.89 8.55
CA ILE A 27 0.10 10.16 7.49
C ILE A 27 -0.42 11.60 7.61
N ASP A 28 -0.77 12.03 8.83
CA ASP A 28 -1.34 13.36 9.09
C ASP A 28 -0.32 14.49 8.83
N ILE A 29 0.94 14.29 9.22
CA ILE A 29 2.03 15.24 8.93
C ILE A 29 2.18 15.41 7.42
N ILE A 30 2.20 14.32 6.66
CA ILE A 30 2.36 14.37 5.20
C ILE A 30 1.17 15.06 4.53
N ARG A 31 -0.05 14.76 4.98
CA ARG A 31 -1.28 15.39 4.46
C ARG A 31 -1.35 16.88 4.73
N SER A 32 -0.84 17.32 5.88
CA SER A 32 -0.87 18.71 6.31
C SER A 32 0.28 19.54 5.73
N ALA A 33 1.22 18.90 5.05
CA ALA A 33 2.31 19.58 4.39
C ALA A 33 1.80 20.23 3.09
N ASP A 34 2.13 21.50 2.87
CA ASP A 34 1.78 22.25 1.66
C ASP A 34 2.72 21.91 0.49
N ILE A 35 2.87 20.61 0.21
CA ILE A 35 3.71 20.05 -0.85
C ILE A 35 3.02 18.85 -1.49
N ASP A 36 3.41 18.55 -2.72
CA ASP A 36 2.96 17.32 -3.38
C ASP A 36 3.47 16.07 -2.63
N TYR A 37 2.59 15.09 -2.48
CA TYR A 37 2.94 13.83 -1.83
C TYR A 37 2.30 12.62 -2.51
N GLU A 38 2.94 11.46 -2.32
CA GLU A 38 2.48 10.16 -2.79
C GLU A 38 2.32 9.23 -1.59
N PHE A 39 1.16 8.61 -1.41
CA PHE A 39 1.06 7.37 -0.63
C PHE A 39 1.15 6.17 -1.56
N ARG A 40 1.85 5.12 -1.14
CA ARG A 40 1.98 3.91 -1.93
C ARG A 40 1.96 2.67 -1.07
N THR A 41 1.70 1.52 -1.69
CA THR A 41 1.95 0.21 -1.08
C THR A 41 2.50 -0.76 -2.12
N THR A 42 3.30 -1.74 -1.68
CA THR A 42 3.76 -2.83 -2.56
C THR A 42 2.84 -4.03 -2.40
N ILE A 43 2.21 -4.46 -3.50
CA ILE A 43 1.26 -5.57 -3.50
C ILE A 43 1.95 -6.89 -3.82
N LEU A 44 1.72 -7.87 -2.97
CA LEU A 44 2.09 -9.27 -3.18
C LEU A 44 0.91 -10.13 -2.69
N PRO A 45 0.37 -11.05 -3.51
CA PRO A 45 -0.83 -11.82 -3.16
C PRO A 45 -0.76 -12.54 -1.80
N SER A 46 0.42 -13.01 -1.41
CA SER A 46 0.62 -13.71 -0.13
C SER A 46 0.66 -12.79 1.10
N LEU A 47 0.73 -11.46 0.91
CA LEU A 47 0.83 -10.47 1.99
C LEU A 47 -0.32 -9.46 2.01
N ILE A 48 -0.72 -8.96 0.84
CA ILE A 48 -1.72 -7.90 0.67
C ILE A 48 -2.84 -8.44 -0.21
N THR A 49 -4.03 -8.54 0.35
CA THR A 49 -5.25 -8.95 -0.35
C THR A 49 -6.07 -7.75 -0.82
N GLU A 50 -7.09 -7.99 -1.64
CA GLU A 50 -8.05 -6.94 -2.03
C GLU A 50 -8.72 -6.27 -0.80
N LYS A 51 -9.07 -7.06 0.21
CA LYS A 51 -9.65 -6.55 1.46
C LYS A 51 -8.68 -5.61 2.19
N ASP A 52 -7.38 -5.92 2.16
CA ASP A 52 -6.35 -5.08 2.78
C ASP A 52 -6.20 -3.76 2.01
N LEU A 53 -6.30 -3.80 0.68
CA LEU A 53 -6.31 -2.59 -0.13
C LEU A 53 -7.51 -1.71 0.18
N LEU A 54 -8.71 -2.26 0.34
CA LEU A 54 -9.89 -1.48 0.75
C LEU A 54 -9.70 -0.85 2.13
N GLN A 55 -9.12 -1.59 3.09
CA GLN A 55 -8.77 -1.03 4.40
C GLN A 55 -7.75 0.12 4.31
N LEU A 56 -6.76 0.00 3.42
CA LEU A 56 -5.84 1.11 3.10
C LEU A 56 -6.58 2.29 2.46
N GLY A 57 -7.57 2.02 1.60
CA GLY A 57 -8.46 3.02 1.03
C GLY A 57 -9.16 3.84 2.12
N TYR A 58 -9.77 3.19 3.10
CA TYR A 58 -10.39 3.87 4.25
C TYR A 58 -9.38 4.60 5.13
N LEU A 59 -8.21 3.99 5.41
CA LEU A 59 -7.17 4.62 6.23
C LEU A 59 -6.65 5.91 5.60
N LEU A 60 -6.56 5.94 4.27
CA LEU A 60 -5.95 7.02 3.50
C LEU A 60 -6.98 7.81 2.67
N GLU A 61 -8.26 7.72 3.01
CA GLU A 61 -9.35 8.40 2.31
C GLU A 61 -9.13 9.91 2.27
N GLY A 62 -9.39 10.52 1.11
CA GLY A 62 -9.24 11.96 0.87
C GLY A 62 -7.83 12.39 0.47
N SER A 63 -6.86 11.46 0.36
CA SER A 63 -5.51 11.81 -0.09
C SER A 63 -5.41 12.03 -1.60
N GLU A 64 -4.42 12.84 -2.00
CA GLU A 64 -4.21 13.25 -3.40
C GLU A 64 -3.88 12.06 -4.31
N LEU A 65 -2.86 11.29 -3.98
CA LEU A 65 -2.33 10.23 -4.83
C LEU A 65 -2.06 8.95 -4.04
N PHE A 66 -2.64 7.84 -4.53
CA PHE A 66 -2.30 6.48 -4.10
C PHE A 66 -1.68 5.66 -5.24
N VAL A 67 -0.53 5.04 -4.96
CA VAL A 67 0.21 4.24 -5.94
C VAL A 67 0.28 2.79 -5.52
N ILE A 68 -0.25 1.93 -6.39
CA ILE A 68 -0.19 0.48 -6.27
C ILE A 68 1.10 0.02 -6.95
N GLN A 69 2.09 -0.38 -6.16
CA GLN A 69 3.36 -0.87 -6.68
C GLN A 69 3.35 -2.39 -6.77
N THR A 70 3.56 -2.92 -7.97
CA THR A 70 3.62 -4.37 -8.20
C THR A 70 4.93 -4.92 -7.67
N PHE A 71 4.88 -5.99 -6.87
CA PHE A 71 6.07 -6.69 -6.44
C PHE A 71 6.85 -7.27 -7.63
N ARG A 72 8.18 -7.25 -7.56
CA ARG A 72 9.08 -7.82 -8.57
C ARG A 72 9.98 -8.85 -7.89
N ASN A 73 9.78 -10.12 -8.22
CA ASN A 73 10.43 -11.26 -7.59
C ASN A 73 11.88 -11.54 -8.09
N LYS A 74 12.46 -10.66 -8.93
CA LYS A 74 13.79 -10.89 -9.53
C LYS A 74 14.95 -10.88 -8.52
N THR A 75 14.89 -9.99 -7.54
CA THR A 75 15.95 -9.83 -6.52
C THR A 75 15.28 -9.47 -5.22
N THR A 76 15.37 -10.36 -4.23
CA THR A 76 14.65 -10.22 -2.95
C THR A 76 15.61 -10.45 -1.79
N LEU A 77 15.38 -9.76 -0.68
CA LEU A 77 16.16 -9.95 0.55
C LEU A 77 15.91 -11.34 1.16
N ASN A 78 14.65 -11.78 1.13
CA ASN A 78 14.28 -13.13 1.52
C ASN A 78 13.99 -13.94 0.25
N GLU A 79 14.79 -14.98 0.02
CA GLU A 79 14.76 -15.82 -1.18
C GLU A 79 13.43 -16.53 -1.39
N THR A 80 12.66 -16.77 -0.32
CA THR A 80 11.31 -17.37 -0.42
C THR A 80 10.35 -16.55 -1.27
N TYR A 81 10.60 -15.24 -1.43
CA TYR A 81 9.79 -14.37 -2.29
C TYR A 81 10.17 -14.43 -3.77
N GLN A 82 11.30 -15.02 -4.16
CA GLN A 82 11.70 -15.10 -5.58
C GLN A 82 10.75 -15.99 -6.40
N THR A 83 10.14 -16.98 -5.76
CA THR A 83 9.20 -17.92 -6.41
C THR A 83 7.73 -17.53 -6.24
N GLN A 84 7.44 -16.44 -5.52
CA GLN A 84 6.06 -16.01 -5.26
C GLN A 84 5.46 -15.33 -6.50
N PRO A 85 4.21 -15.67 -6.86
CA PRO A 85 3.53 -14.98 -7.94
C PRO A 85 3.24 -13.53 -7.54
N SER A 86 3.31 -12.64 -8.52
CA SER A 86 2.86 -11.26 -8.37
C SER A 86 1.48 -11.09 -8.99
N TYR A 87 0.75 -10.05 -8.57
CA TYR A 87 -0.49 -9.69 -9.23
C TYR A 87 -0.27 -9.36 -10.71
N LEU A 88 -1.17 -9.84 -11.56
CA LEU A 88 -1.19 -9.60 -13.00
C LEU A 88 -1.75 -8.21 -13.31
N ILE A 89 -1.46 -7.70 -14.51
CA ILE A 89 -1.95 -6.40 -14.98
C ILE A 89 -3.48 -6.26 -14.81
N PRO A 90 -4.33 -7.22 -15.22
CA PRO A 90 -5.78 -7.10 -15.02
C PRO A 90 -6.20 -6.95 -13.55
N GLU A 91 -5.51 -7.63 -12.63
CA GLU A 91 -5.76 -7.55 -11.19
C GLU A 91 -5.34 -6.19 -10.64
N THR A 92 -4.16 -5.68 -11.03
CA THR A 92 -3.73 -4.34 -10.61
C THR A 92 -4.67 -3.25 -11.13
N GLN A 93 -5.19 -3.38 -12.36
CA GLN A 93 -6.18 -2.45 -12.91
C GLN A 93 -7.53 -2.54 -12.20
N HIS A 94 -7.91 -3.74 -11.72
CA HIS A 94 -9.05 -3.90 -10.84
C HIS A 94 -8.85 -3.15 -9.52
N PHE A 95 -7.69 -3.31 -8.89
CA PHE A 95 -7.38 -2.58 -7.65
C PHE A 95 -7.38 -1.06 -7.82
N VAL A 96 -6.89 -0.56 -8.96
CA VAL A 96 -7.00 0.88 -9.28
C VAL A 96 -8.47 1.30 -9.30
N ARG A 97 -9.35 0.52 -9.94
CA ARG A 97 -10.79 0.85 -10.03
C ARG A 97 -11.47 0.88 -8.66
N ILE A 98 -11.26 -0.13 -7.82
CA ILE A 98 -11.93 -0.19 -6.51
C ILE A 98 -11.40 0.87 -5.53
N LEU A 99 -10.17 1.36 -5.72
CA LEU A 99 -9.58 2.39 -4.87
C LEU A 99 -9.85 3.82 -5.33
N LYS A 100 -10.24 4.02 -6.59
CA LYS A 100 -10.58 5.36 -7.13
C LYS A 100 -11.52 6.18 -6.25
N PRO A 101 -12.57 5.62 -5.61
CA PRO A 101 -13.46 6.41 -4.76
C PRO A 101 -12.79 7.07 -3.55
N PHE A 102 -11.62 6.56 -3.09
CA PHE A 102 -10.96 7.03 -1.87
C PHE A 102 -9.93 8.13 -2.11
N PHE A 103 -9.48 8.33 -3.34
CA PHE A 103 -8.33 9.21 -3.66
C PHE A 103 -8.63 10.06 -4.88
N LYS A 104 -8.01 11.25 -4.98
CA LYS A 104 -8.13 12.07 -6.20
C LYS A 104 -7.49 11.39 -7.41
N LYS A 105 -6.41 10.63 -7.20
CA LYS A 105 -5.73 9.86 -8.24
C LYS A 105 -5.23 8.52 -7.71
N VAL A 106 -5.45 7.47 -8.49
CA VAL A 106 -4.89 6.13 -8.25
C VAL A 106 -4.21 5.63 -9.52
N ILE A 107 -2.98 5.14 -9.38
CA ILE A 107 -2.22 4.51 -10.48
C ILE A 107 -1.58 3.21 -10.02
N SER A 108 -1.28 2.31 -10.95
CA SER A 108 -0.43 1.15 -10.72
C SER A 108 0.90 1.29 -11.47
N ARG A 109 2.00 0.78 -10.90
CA ARG A 109 3.34 0.74 -11.51
C ARG A 109 4.14 -0.51 -11.15
#